data_AF-A0A1V2A6R0-F1
#
_entry.id   AF-A0A1V2A6R0-F1
#
_cell.length_a   1.000
_cell.length_b   1.000
_cell.length_c   1.000
_cell.angle_alpha   90.00
_cell.angle_beta   90.00
_cell.angle_gamma   90.00
#
_symmetry.space_group_name_H-M   'P 1'
#
loop_
_entity.id
_entity.type
_entity.pdbx_description
1 polymer ?
#
loop_
_entity_poly.entity_id
_entity_poly.type
_entity_poly.pdbx_seq_one_letter_code
_entity_poly.pdbx_strand_id
1 'polypeptide(L)'
;MKNVLALIAGFLLFFSVMPALQAEASDTGQQVVSLKEKTSKLNVREKPSPRAKIVGSLKNGAVVYVYNTEPGGWSKIKYNNKAGYVASGYLVEKGAANITDGKKATVTASPSLNVRANPSPKAKIMGSLKKGTVIYVNGTRPGGWSEIRYKGKAAYVATSYLKFTDRLTIEEAEQLIIKDNGHPDTEVKFIYYESERDVYRAKVGYKNDEYGYWFVIVDPDSGNIKVD
;
A
#
# COMPACT_ATOMS: atom_id res chain seq x y z
N MET A 1 51.81 64.20 1.01
CA MET A 1 52.40 63.04 0.28
C MET A 1 51.94 61.76 0.97
N LYS A 2 51.30 60.85 0.21
CA LYS A 2 51.27 59.38 0.34
C LYS A 2 50.85 58.71 1.67
N ASN A 3 49.71 58.00 1.59
CA ASN A 3 49.36 56.67 2.15
C ASN A 3 49.44 56.48 3.69
N VAL A 4 48.56 55.75 4.38
CA VAL A 4 48.19 54.33 4.23
C VAL A 4 46.91 54.00 5.04
N LEU A 5 46.17 53.01 4.52
CA LEU A 5 45.10 52.16 5.09
C LEU A 5 45.04 51.98 6.62
N ALA A 6 43.80 51.87 7.14
CA ALA A 6 43.39 50.77 8.03
C ALA A 6 41.87 50.52 7.90
N LEU A 7 41.52 49.33 7.41
CA LEU A 7 40.20 48.69 7.53
C LEU A 7 39.84 48.46 9.01
N ILE A 8 38.54 48.47 9.33
CA ILE A 8 37.79 47.50 10.18
C ILE A 8 36.31 47.91 10.08
N ALA A 9 35.51 47.24 9.25
CA ALA A 9 34.62 46.13 9.60
C ALA A 9 33.50 46.51 10.58
N GLY A 10 32.27 46.59 10.07
CA GLY A 10 31.06 46.86 10.85
C GLY A 10 29.79 46.63 10.03
N PHE A 11 29.66 45.41 9.49
CA PHE A 11 28.50 44.96 8.72
C PHE A 11 27.34 44.70 9.67
N LEU A 12 26.42 45.67 9.81
CA LEU A 12 25.17 45.52 10.54
C LEU A 12 24.21 44.64 9.72
N LEU A 13 24.24 43.34 10.00
CA LEU A 13 23.27 42.38 9.51
C LEU A 13 21.90 42.67 10.16
N PHE A 14 20.97 43.18 9.38
CA PHE A 14 19.54 43.01 9.63
C PHE A 14 19.25 41.50 9.66
N PHE A 15 19.16 40.92 10.85
CA PHE A 15 18.52 39.61 11.03
C PHE A 15 17.04 39.80 10.73
N SER A 16 16.63 39.43 9.51
CA SER A 16 15.22 39.21 9.23
C SER A 16 14.73 38.10 10.17
N VAL A 17 13.67 38.41 10.91
CA VAL A 17 12.94 37.39 11.66
C VAL A 17 12.26 36.53 10.61
N MET A 18 12.96 35.49 10.15
CA MET A 18 12.32 34.41 9.41
C MET A 18 11.21 33.86 10.32
N PRO A 19 9.94 33.81 9.86
CA PRO A 19 8.95 33.01 10.56
C PRO A 19 9.53 31.61 10.63
N ALA A 20 9.64 31.07 11.85
CA ALA A 20 9.97 29.66 12.03
C ALA A 20 8.99 28.89 11.15
N LEU A 21 9.53 28.26 10.10
CA LEU A 21 8.82 27.29 9.30
C LEU A 21 8.43 26.21 10.30
N GLN A 22 7.20 26.27 10.81
CA GLN A 22 6.61 25.21 11.58
C GLN A 22 6.59 24.02 10.62
N ALA A 23 7.57 23.13 10.75
CA ALA A 23 7.55 21.87 10.04
C ALA A 23 6.28 21.17 10.50
N GLU A 24 5.26 21.15 9.65
CA GLU A 24 4.14 20.24 9.82
C GLU A 24 4.76 18.84 9.92
N ALA A 25 4.43 18.12 10.98
CA ALA A 25 4.98 16.79 11.21
C ALA A 25 4.68 15.94 9.98
N SER A 26 5.72 15.59 9.24
CA SER A 26 5.66 14.70 8.08
C SER A 26 4.86 13.44 8.44
N ASP A 27 3.84 13.10 7.64
CA ASP A 27 3.00 11.89 7.76
C ASP A 27 3.78 10.58 7.45
N THR A 28 5.11 10.62 7.56
CA THR A 28 6.00 9.49 7.33
C THR A 28 5.95 8.55 8.53
N GLY A 29 5.59 7.29 8.29
CA GLY A 29 5.56 6.23 9.31
C GLY A 29 4.16 5.75 9.71
N GLN A 30 3.07 6.28 9.15
CA GLN A 30 1.75 5.65 9.32
C GLN A 30 1.71 4.31 8.55
N GLN A 31 1.30 3.25 9.25
CA GLN A 31 1.05 1.93 8.68
C GLN A 31 -0.33 1.44 9.10
N VAL A 32 -0.91 0.55 8.31
CA VAL A 32 -2.22 -0.04 8.56
C VAL A 32 -2.05 -1.50 8.93
N VAL A 33 -2.77 -1.95 9.96
CA VAL A 33 -2.87 -3.36 10.31
C VAL A 33 -3.67 -4.10 9.24
N SER A 34 -3.05 -5.08 8.60
CA SER A 34 -3.65 -5.98 7.61
C SER A 34 -3.63 -7.41 8.13
N LEU A 35 -4.81 -7.98 8.39
CA LEU A 35 -4.99 -9.32 8.91
C LEU A 35 -5.85 -10.16 7.98
N LYS A 36 -5.57 -11.46 7.95
CA LYS A 36 -6.26 -12.46 7.10
C LYS A 36 -7.72 -12.76 7.50
N GLU A 37 -8.22 -12.19 8.58
CA GLU A 37 -9.62 -12.41 8.96
C GLU A 37 -10.13 -11.13 9.61
N LYS A 38 -11.32 -10.66 9.22
CA LYS A 38 -11.90 -9.40 9.73
C LYS A 38 -12.04 -9.38 11.25
N THR A 39 -12.29 -10.53 11.88
CA THR A 39 -12.45 -10.67 13.33
C THR A 39 -11.13 -10.86 14.08
N SER A 40 -10.03 -11.09 13.36
CA SER A 40 -8.71 -11.24 13.95
C SER A 40 -8.21 -9.93 14.57
N LYS A 41 -7.33 -10.08 15.56
CA LYS A 41 -6.66 -8.96 16.23
C LYS A 41 -5.16 -9.15 16.21
N LEU A 42 -4.42 -8.07 15.96
CA LEU A 42 -2.98 -8.04 16.07
C LEU A 42 -2.60 -7.72 17.52
N ASN A 43 -1.86 -8.61 18.17
CA ASN A 43 -1.41 -8.39 19.54
C ASN A 43 -0.34 -7.30 19.60
N VAL A 44 -0.51 -6.34 20.51
CA VAL A 44 0.52 -5.36 20.89
C VAL A 44 1.27 -5.90 22.10
N ARG A 45 2.59 -5.93 22.04
CA ARG A 45 3.46 -6.49 23.07
C ARG A 45 4.39 -5.45 23.67
N GLU A 46 4.84 -5.73 24.89
CA GLU A 46 5.74 -4.84 25.64
C GLU A 46 7.18 -4.83 25.11
N LYS A 47 7.61 -5.92 24.45
CA LYS A 47 8.95 -6.09 23.85
C LYS A 47 8.82 -6.76 22.47
N PRO A 48 9.82 -6.60 21.56
CA PRO A 48 9.81 -7.21 20.22
C PRO A 48 10.10 -8.72 20.28
N SER A 49 9.17 -9.49 20.87
CA SER A 49 9.31 -10.92 21.07
C SER A 49 7.95 -11.62 21.13
N PRO A 50 7.79 -12.81 20.53
CA PRO A 50 6.54 -13.56 20.57
C PRO A 50 6.18 -14.04 21.98
N ARG A 51 7.17 -14.08 22.90
CA ARG A 51 6.99 -14.47 24.31
C ARG A 51 6.77 -13.27 25.25
N ALA A 52 6.86 -12.04 24.74
CA ALA A 52 6.66 -10.85 25.56
C ALA A 52 5.20 -10.69 25.98
N LYS A 53 4.97 -10.04 27.13
CA LYS A 53 3.64 -9.73 27.65
C LYS A 53 2.80 -8.99 26.60
N ILE A 54 1.57 -9.42 26.41
CA ILE A 54 0.57 -8.72 25.59
C ILE A 54 0.03 -7.56 26.41
N VAL A 55 0.13 -6.34 25.87
CA VAL A 55 -0.30 -5.09 26.51
C VAL A 55 -1.53 -4.48 25.83
N GLY A 56 -1.98 -5.08 24.73
CA GLY A 56 -3.15 -4.66 24.00
C GLY A 56 -3.35 -5.42 22.71
N SER A 57 -4.30 -4.96 21.90
CA SER A 57 -4.58 -5.52 20.59
C SER A 57 -5.11 -4.46 19.64
N LEU A 58 -4.84 -4.62 18.35
CA LEU A 58 -5.31 -3.77 17.27
C LEU A 58 -6.28 -4.59 16.40
N LYS A 59 -7.35 -3.94 15.93
CA LYS A 59 -8.27 -4.55 14.96
C LYS A 59 -7.67 -4.49 13.56
N ASN A 60 -8.15 -5.33 12.65
CA ASN A 60 -7.86 -5.18 11.22
C ASN A 60 -8.26 -3.77 10.74
N GLY A 61 -7.42 -3.14 9.92
CA GLY A 61 -7.60 -1.76 9.44
C GLY A 61 -7.24 -0.67 10.46
N ALA A 62 -6.70 -1.01 11.64
CA ALA A 62 -6.22 0.01 12.58
C ALA A 62 -4.99 0.72 12.00
N VAL A 63 -4.98 2.05 12.04
CA VAL A 63 -3.80 2.87 11.69
C VAL A 63 -2.90 2.98 12.90
N VAL A 64 -1.61 2.75 12.69
CA VAL A 64 -0.56 2.90 13.69
C VAL A 64 0.57 3.76 13.15
N TYR A 65 1.19 4.55 14.02
CA TYR A 65 2.46 5.18 13.70
C TYR A 65 3.59 4.23 14.07
N VAL A 66 4.36 3.82 13.08
CA VAL A 66 5.58 3.02 13.23
C VAL A 66 6.77 3.96 13.36
N TYR A 67 7.46 3.87 14.50
CA TYR A 67 8.65 4.66 14.78
C TYR A 67 9.92 4.01 14.26
N ASN A 68 9.97 2.68 14.30
CA ASN A 68 11.12 1.90 13.85
C ASN A 68 10.72 0.45 13.60
N THR A 69 11.48 -0.22 12.74
CA THR A 69 11.42 -1.67 12.55
C THR A 69 12.67 -2.30 13.17
N GLU A 70 12.46 -3.19 14.12
CA GLU A 70 13.49 -3.94 14.83
C GLU A 70 13.86 -5.23 14.06
N PRO A 71 15.11 -5.70 14.18
CA PRO A 71 15.52 -7.00 13.68
C PRO A 71 14.61 -8.13 14.21
N GLY A 72 14.30 -9.10 13.35
CA GLY A 72 13.40 -10.20 13.70
C GLY A 72 11.91 -9.94 13.46
N GLY A 73 11.58 -8.90 12.68
CA GLY A 73 10.23 -8.70 12.13
C GLY A 73 9.24 -8.05 13.08
N TRP A 74 9.70 -7.12 13.93
CA TRP A 74 8.86 -6.37 14.86
C TRP A 74 8.90 -4.88 14.53
N SER A 75 7.76 -4.21 14.61
CA SER A 75 7.65 -2.76 14.47
C SER A 75 7.28 -2.14 15.80
N LYS A 76 8.01 -1.09 16.18
CA LYS A 76 7.73 -0.27 17.36
C LYS A 76 6.68 0.78 17.00
N ILE A 77 5.58 0.80 17.74
CA ILE A 77 4.43 1.68 17.51
C ILE A 77 4.11 2.55 18.73
N LYS A 78 3.38 3.65 18.50
CA LYS A 78 2.68 4.37 19.59
C LYS A 78 1.41 3.62 19.96
N TYR A 79 1.27 3.23 21.22
CA TYR A 79 0.06 2.59 21.73
C TYR A 79 -0.27 3.15 23.13
N ASN A 80 -1.44 3.77 23.29
CA ASN A 80 -1.88 4.40 24.55
C ASN A 80 -0.82 5.32 25.18
N ASN A 81 -0.21 6.20 24.36
CA ASN A 81 0.87 7.12 24.76
C ASN A 81 2.15 6.43 25.28
N LYS A 82 2.31 5.12 25.06
CA LYS A 82 3.52 4.35 25.37
C LYS A 82 4.03 3.65 24.11
N ALA A 83 5.26 3.13 24.18
CA ALA A 83 5.78 2.26 23.13
C ALA A 83 5.15 0.86 23.23
N GLY A 84 4.72 0.32 22.10
CA GLY A 84 4.32 -1.08 21.94
C GLY A 84 5.01 -1.70 20.73
N TYR A 85 5.01 -3.02 20.66
CA TYR A 85 5.63 -3.76 19.55
C TYR A 85 4.60 -4.69 18.91
N VAL A 86 4.56 -4.69 17.58
CA VAL A 86 3.70 -5.57 16.77
C VAL A 86 4.54 -6.28 15.72
N ALA A 87 4.06 -7.41 15.21
CA ALA A 87 4.77 -8.11 14.14
C ALA A 87 4.61 -7.33 12.81
N SER A 88 5.73 -6.95 12.20
CA SER A 88 5.79 -6.09 10.99
C SER A 88 5.10 -6.71 9.78
N GLY A 89 5.04 -8.04 9.71
CA GLY A 89 4.38 -8.76 8.61
C GLY A 89 2.87 -8.54 8.52
N TYR A 90 2.27 -7.89 9.52
CA TYR A 90 0.85 -7.50 9.52
C TYR A 90 0.66 -5.99 9.34
N LEU A 91 1.73 -5.26 9.02
CA LEU A 91 1.66 -3.84 8.76
C LEU A 91 1.94 -3.56 7.29
N VAL A 92 1.14 -2.67 6.71
CA VAL A 92 1.37 -2.13 5.37
C VAL A 92 1.53 -0.63 5.47
N GLU A 93 2.50 -0.07 4.76
CA GLU A 93 2.65 1.38 4.70
C GLU A 93 1.39 2.03 4.16
N LYS A 94 0.97 3.14 4.79
CA LYS A 94 -0.13 3.96 4.31
C LYS A 94 0.26 4.51 2.93
N GLY A 95 -0.54 4.20 1.91
CA GLY A 95 -0.25 4.57 0.52
C GLY A 95 0.78 3.69 -0.20
N ALA A 96 1.42 2.71 0.46
CA ALA A 96 2.28 1.79 -0.27
C ALA A 96 1.42 0.71 -0.95
N ALA A 97 1.30 0.87 -2.27
CA ALA A 97 0.88 -0.19 -3.16
C ALA A 97 1.96 -1.29 -3.18
N ASN A 98 1.99 -2.17 -2.17
CA ASN A 98 2.54 -3.50 -2.39
C ASN A 98 1.53 -4.26 -3.27
N ILE A 99 1.49 -3.93 -4.56
CA ILE A 99 0.93 -4.80 -5.60
C ILE A 99 1.85 -6.02 -5.68
N THR A 100 1.79 -6.87 -4.66
CA THR A 100 2.43 -8.18 -4.63
C THR A 100 1.50 -9.27 -5.16
N ASP A 101 0.24 -8.91 -5.47
CA ASP A 101 -0.62 -9.72 -6.33
C ASP A 101 -0.51 -9.22 -7.77
N GLY A 102 -0.15 -10.15 -8.67
CA GLY A 102 0.13 -9.86 -10.07
C GLY A 102 -1.00 -9.11 -10.81
N LYS A 103 -0.70 -8.54 -11.97
CA LYS A 103 -1.72 -7.87 -12.80
C LYS A 103 -2.83 -8.87 -13.18
N LYS A 104 -4.09 -8.53 -12.92
CA LYS A 104 -5.24 -9.37 -13.25
C LYS A 104 -5.42 -9.41 -14.76
N ALA A 105 -5.66 -10.61 -15.29
CA ALA A 105 -5.86 -10.83 -16.72
C ALA A 105 -6.87 -11.93 -16.98
N THR A 106 -7.58 -11.83 -18.10
CA THR A 106 -8.51 -12.86 -18.58
C THR A 106 -7.93 -13.59 -19.78
N VAL A 107 -8.02 -14.92 -19.77
CA VAL A 107 -7.56 -15.77 -20.88
C VAL A 107 -8.48 -15.61 -22.09
N THR A 108 -7.93 -15.23 -23.24
CA THR A 108 -8.68 -15.02 -24.49
C THR A 108 -8.62 -16.20 -25.46
N ALA A 109 -7.63 -17.10 -25.32
CA ALA A 109 -7.44 -18.26 -26.19
C ALA A 109 -8.59 -19.26 -26.13
N SER A 110 -9.00 -19.78 -27.29
CA SER A 110 -10.06 -20.79 -27.44
C SER A 110 -9.49 -22.09 -28.02
N PRO A 111 -9.84 -23.28 -27.49
CA PRO A 111 -10.66 -23.49 -26.30
C PRO A 111 -9.91 -23.21 -24.98
N SER A 112 -8.58 -23.24 -25.00
CA SER A 112 -7.74 -23.08 -23.81
C SER A 112 -6.34 -22.57 -24.13
N LEU A 113 -5.69 -21.95 -23.14
CA LEU A 113 -4.29 -21.52 -23.14
C LEU A 113 -3.41 -22.54 -22.41
N ASN A 114 -2.31 -22.96 -23.03
CA ASN A 114 -1.34 -23.87 -22.39
C ASN A 114 -0.54 -23.14 -21.29
N VAL A 115 -0.40 -23.80 -20.14
CA VAL A 115 0.47 -23.40 -19.04
C VAL A 115 1.77 -24.21 -19.12
N ARG A 116 2.92 -23.55 -19.12
CA ARG A 116 4.23 -24.16 -19.36
C ARG A 116 5.18 -23.99 -18.19
N ALA A 117 6.12 -24.92 -18.06
CA ALA A 117 7.13 -24.89 -17.00
C ALA A 117 8.20 -23.80 -17.19
N ASN A 118 8.44 -23.34 -18.42
CA ASN A 118 9.41 -22.28 -18.76
C ASN A 118 8.81 -21.35 -19.83
N PRO A 119 9.31 -20.09 -19.97
CA PRO A 119 8.84 -19.13 -20.97
C PRO A 119 9.35 -19.49 -22.38
N SER A 120 8.87 -20.62 -22.92
CA SER A 120 9.28 -21.13 -24.23
C SER A 120 8.17 -21.98 -24.86
N PRO A 121 7.94 -21.88 -26.18
CA PRO A 121 6.93 -22.69 -26.86
C PRO A 121 7.27 -24.19 -26.87
N LYS A 122 8.54 -24.54 -26.63
CA LYS A 122 9.01 -25.93 -26.55
C LYS A 122 9.03 -26.48 -25.12
N ALA A 123 8.71 -25.67 -24.12
CA ALA A 123 8.71 -26.09 -22.72
C ALA A 123 7.58 -27.08 -22.40
N LYS A 124 7.82 -27.96 -21.42
CA LYS A 124 6.83 -28.91 -20.89
C LYS A 124 5.53 -28.21 -20.55
N ILE A 125 4.41 -28.74 -21.05
CA ILE A 125 3.05 -28.31 -20.70
C ILE A 125 2.68 -28.91 -19.35
N MET A 126 2.31 -28.04 -18.40
CA MET A 126 1.93 -28.38 -17.03
C MET A 126 0.40 -28.48 -16.86
N GLY A 127 -0.34 -27.91 -17.80
CA GLY A 127 -1.80 -27.90 -17.82
C GLY A 127 -2.31 -26.87 -18.83
N SER A 128 -3.60 -26.54 -18.74
CA SER A 128 -4.23 -25.50 -19.54
C SER A 128 -5.25 -24.69 -18.73
N LEU A 129 -5.56 -23.49 -19.22
CA LEU A 129 -6.56 -22.57 -18.69
C LEU A 129 -7.63 -22.37 -19.76
N LYS A 130 -8.91 -22.52 -19.42
CA LYS A 130 -10.01 -22.33 -20.38
C LYS A 130 -10.15 -20.85 -20.75
N LYS A 131 -10.72 -20.56 -21.93
CA LYS A 131 -11.16 -19.20 -22.29
C LYS A 131 -12.02 -18.61 -21.15
N GLY A 132 -11.79 -17.34 -20.82
CA GLY A 132 -12.50 -16.64 -19.75
C GLY A 132 -11.95 -16.88 -18.34
N THR A 133 -10.95 -17.76 -18.18
CA THR A 133 -10.30 -17.92 -16.87
C THR A 133 -9.61 -16.62 -16.47
N VAL A 134 -9.92 -16.12 -15.27
CA VAL A 134 -9.24 -14.97 -14.66
C VAL A 134 -8.01 -15.47 -13.90
N ILE A 135 -6.87 -14.83 -14.13
CA ILE A 135 -5.59 -15.14 -13.50
C ILE A 135 -4.87 -13.87 -13.03
N TYR A 136 -3.91 -14.03 -12.13
CA TYR A 136 -3.00 -12.96 -11.71
C TYR A 136 -1.61 -13.21 -12.30
N VAL A 137 -1.04 -12.18 -12.93
CA VAL A 137 0.25 -12.21 -13.64
C VAL A 137 1.33 -11.55 -12.79
N ASN A 138 2.20 -12.36 -12.19
CA ASN A 138 3.29 -11.90 -11.33
C ASN A 138 4.37 -11.10 -12.07
N GLY A 139 4.39 -11.15 -13.40
CA GLY A 139 5.23 -10.29 -14.23
C GLY A 139 5.32 -10.77 -15.67
N THR A 140 5.80 -9.91 -16.55
CA THR A 140 6.16 -10.29 -17.93
C THR A 140 7.59 -10.83 -17.98
N ARG A 141 7.87 -11.62 -19.01
CA ARG A 141 9.16 -12.23 -19.31
C ARG A 141 9.48 -11.96 -20.79
N PRO A 142 10.77 -11.92 -21.17
CA PRO A 142 11.17 -11.75 -22.55
C PRO A 142 10.48 -12.74 -23.50
N GLY A 143 10.26 -12.32 -24.75
CA GLY A 143 9.65 -13.19 -25.76
C GLY A 143 8.13 -13.36 -25.62
N GLY A 144 7.44 -12.43 -24.95
CA GLY A 144 5.98 -12.42 -24.88
C GLY A 144 5.40 -13.46 -23.93
N TRP A 145 6.07 -13.70 -22.81
CA TRP A 145 5.62 -14.63 -21.77
C TRP A 145 5.20 -13.88 -20.51
N SER A 146 4.23 -14.44 -19.79
CA SER A 146 3.76 -13.96 -18.50
C SER A 146 3.94 -15.05 -17.46
N GLU A 147 4.54 -14.70 -16.33
CA GLU A 147 4.67 -15.60 -15.17
C GLU A 147 3.40 -15.55 -14.32
N ILE A 148 2.93 -16.73 -13.93
CA ILE A 148 1.75 -16.93 -13.09
C ILE A 148 2.06 -17.97 -12.02
N ARG A 149 1.18 -18.08 -11.01
CA ARG A 149 1.13 -19.24 -10.12
C ARG A 149 0.10 -20.25 -10.62
N TYR A 150 0.54 -21.48 -10.87
CA TYR A 150 -0.33 -22.58 -11.26
C TYR A 150 -0.08 -23.79 -10.35
N LYS A 151 -1.12 -24.23 -9.63
CA LYS A 151 -1.06 -25.33 -8.64
C LYS A 151 0.10 -25.16 -7.64
N GLY A 152 0.27 -23.94 -7.12
CA GLY A 152 1.29 -23.58 -6.13
C GLY A 152 2.71 -23.36 -6.69
N LYS A 153 2.95 -23.55 -8.00
CA LYS A 153 4.28 -23.40 -8.62
C LYS A 153 4.30 -22.24 -9.61
N ALA A 154 5.49 -21.67 -9.82
CA ALA A 154 5.70 -20.73 -10.92
C ALA A 154 5.48 -21.45 -12.26
N ALA A 155 4.79 -20.79 -13.18
CA ALA A 155 4.52 -21.29 -14.53
C ALA A 155 4.34 -20.12 -15.50
N TYR A 156 4.31 -20.42 -16.80
CA TYR A 156 4.37 -19.43 -17.86
C TYR A 156 3.27 -19.63 -18.90
N VAL A 157 2.67 -18.53 -19.33
CA VAL A 157 1.67 -18.49 -20.41
C VAL A 157 2.06 -17.42 -21.43
N ALA A 158 1.63 -17.57 -22.68
CA ALA A 158 1.90 -16.55 -23.69
C ALA A 158 1.03 -15.32 -23.47
N THR A 159 1.66 -14.15 -23.36
CA THR A 159 1.04 -12.87 -23.01
C THR A 159 0.01 -12.42 -24.05
N SER A 160 0.20 -12.78 -25.32
CA SER A 160 -0.73 -12.45 -26.41
C SER A 160 -2.13 -13.05 -26.24
N TYR A 161 -2.29 -14.04 -25.36
CA TYR A 161 -3.58 -14.65 -25.03
C TYR A 161 -4.17 -14.16 -23.70
N LEU A 162 -3.65 -13.04 -23.20
CA LEU A 162 -4.13 -12.39 -21.99
C LEU A 162 -4.72 -11.03 -22.35
N LYS A 163 -5.93 -10.78 -21.86
CA LYS A 163 -6.49 -9.42 -21.78
C LYS A 163 -6.29 -8.93 -20.36
N PHE A 164 -5.35 -8.01 -20.17
CA PHE A 164 -5.15 -7.37 -18.88
C PHE A 164 -6.33 -6.48 -18.55
N THR A 165 -6.73 -6.48 -17.29
CA THR A 165 -7.64 -5.49 -16.74
C THR A 165 -6.78 -4.36 -16.20
N ASP A 166 -7.00 -3.15 -16.70
CA ASP A 166 -6.41 -1.96 -16.10
C ASP A 166 -7.07 -1.79 -14.73
N ARG A 167 -6.25 -1.88 -13.68
CA ARG A 167 -6.71 -1.66 -12.31
C ARG A 167 -6.38 -0.23 -11.94
N LEU A 168 -7.30 0.43 -11.26
CA LEU A 168 -7.04 1.72 -10.63
C LEU A 168 -5.82 1.59 -9.71
N THR A 169 -4.98 2.62 -9.68
CA THR A 169 -4.00 2.77 -8.59
C THR A 169 -4.71 3.23 -7.31
N ILE A 170 -3.97 3.23 -6.20
CA ILE A 170 -4.47 3.81 -4.95
C ILE A 170 -4.80 5.29 -5.15
N GLU A 171 -3.92 6.03 -5.80
CA GLU A 171 -4.11 7.46 -6.08
C GLU A 171 -5.35 7.68 -6.94
N GLU A 172 -5.55 6.87 -7.98
CA GLU A 172 -6.76 6.95 -8.81
C GLU A 172 -8.02 6.61 -8.02
N ALA A 173 -7.97 5.62 -7.12
CA ALA A 173 -9.08 5.29 -6.24
C ALA A 173 -9.37 6.40 -5.22
N GLU A 174 -8.35 7.05 -4.65
CA GLU A 174 -8.54 8.21 -3.76
C GLU A 174 -9.24 9.37 -4.46
N GLN A 175 -8.79 9.72 -5.68
CA GLN A 175 -9.43 10.76 -6.48
C GLN A 175 -10.87 10.40 -6.82
N LEU A 176 -11.14 9.13 -7.10
CA LEU A 176 -12.49 8.66 -7.38
C LEU A 176 -13.40 8.79 -6.15
N ILE A 177 -12.92 8.43 -4.95
CA ILE A 177 -13.67 8.57 -3.69
C ILE A 177 -14.01 10.04 -3.42
N ILE A 178 -13.04 10.94 -3.55
CA ILE A 178 -13.25 12.38 -3.31
C ILE A 178 -14.29 12.93 -4.28
N LYS A 179 -14.21 12.53 -5.55
CA LYS A 179 -15.14 12.95 -6.60
C LYS A 179 -16.56 12.41 -6.37
N ASP A 180 -16.70 11.14 -5.99
CA ASP A 180 -17.99 10.47 -5.78
C ASP A 180 -18.78 11.08 -4.62
N ASN A 181 -18.11 11.41 -3.51
CA ASN A 181 -18.78 12.04 -2.35
C ASN A 181 -19.26 13.47 -2.65
N GLY A 182 -18.65 14.17 -3.61
CA GLY A 182 -19.10 15.47 -4.10
C GLY A 182 -18.98 16.65 -3.12
N HIS A 183 -18.45 16.43 -1.92
CA HIS A 183 -18.27 17.48 -0.91
C HIS A 183 -16.81 18.03 -0.93
N PRO A 184 -16.61 19.37 -0.92
CA PRO A 184 -15.28 19.98 -1.10
C PRO A 184 -14.29 19.69 0.04
N ASP A 185 -14.79 19.32 1.22
CA ASP A 185 -13.97 18.95 2.37
C ASP A 185 -13.77 17.45 2.54
N THR A 186 -14.21 16.63 1.57
CA THR A 186 -13.96 15.18 1.61
C THR A 186 -12.47 14.91 1.64
N GLU A 187 -12.05 14.04 2.54
CA GLU A 187 -10.68 13.59 2.68
C GLU A 187 -10.63 12.07 2.85
N VAL A 188 -9.77 11.42 2.08
CA VAL A 188 -9.39 10.03 2.34
C VAL A 188 -8.31 10.05 3.42
N LYS A 189 -8.71 9.72 4.66
CA LYS A 189 -7.79 9.71 5.81
C LYS A 189 -6.75 8.59 5.67
N PHE A 190 -7.13 7.48 5.06
CA PHE A 190 -6.23 6.42 4.59
C PHE A 190 -6.95 5.49 3.61
N ILE A 191 -6.18 4.77 2.81
CA ILE A 191 -6.61 3.74 1.87
C ILE A 191 -5.54 2.65 1.78
N TYR A 192 -5.97 1.40 1.59
CA TYR A 192 -5.08 0.28 1.37
C TYR A 192 -5.76 -0.80 0.53
N TYR A 193 -4.96 -1.66 -0.10
CA TYR A 193 -5.47 -2.83 -0.81
C TYR A 193 -5.75 -3.98 0.17
N GLU A 194 -6.96 -4.50 0.14
CA GLU A 194 -7.42 -5.64 0.93
C GLU A 194 -7.54 -6.87 0.03
N SER A 195 -6.47 -7.67 -0.01
CA SER A 195 -6.33 -8.80 -0.94
C SER A 195 -7.41 -9.88 -0.80
N GLU A 196 -8.00 -10.03 0.38
CA GLU A 196 -9.03 -11.05 0.64
C GLU A 196 -10.34 -10.77 -0.10
N ARG A 197 -10.63 -9.49 -0.28
CA ARG A 197 -11.83 -8.99 -0.94
C ARG A 197 -11.55 -8.45 -2.33
N ASP A 198 -10.27 -8.37 -2.73
CA ASP A 198 -9.81 -7.81 -3.99
C ASP A 198 -10.28 -6.35 -4.17
N VAL A 199 -10.27 -5.55 -3.08
CA VAL A 199 -10.74 -4.15 -3.05
C VAL A 199 -9.72 -3.17 -2.48
N TYR A 200 -9.83 -1.89 -2.83
CA TYR A 200 -9.27 -0.83 -2.00
C TYR A 200 -10.23 -0.47 -0.90
N ARG A 201 -9.80 -0.56 0.35
CA ARG A 201 -10.60 -0.12 1.50
C ARG A 201 -10.07 1.21 2.00
N ALA A 202 -10.95 2.20 2.12
CA ALA A 202 -10.61 3.55 2.53
C ALA A 202 -11.44 4.00 3.74
N LYS A 203 -10.79 4.75 4.64
CA LYS A 203 -11.47 5.56 5.65
C LYS A 203 -11.63 6.96 5.10
N VAL A 204 -12.87 7.41 5.02
CA VAL A 204 -13.23 8.70 4.46
C VAL A 204 -13.84 9.55 5.56
N GLY A 205 -13.54 10.83 5.55
CA GLY A 205 -14.11 11.81 6.46
C GLY A 205 -14.07 13.19 5.83
N TYR A 206 -14.18 14.20 6.67
CA TYR A 206 -14.02 15.59 6.27
C TYR A 206 -12.74 16.18 6.87
N LYS A 207 -12.26 17.29 6.30
CA LYS A 207 -11.14 18.05 6.87
C LYS A 207 -11.39 18.47 8.31
N ASN A 208 -12.64 18.84 8.63
CA ASN A 208 -13.09 19.02 10.02
C ASN A 208 -13.48 17.65 10.61
N ASP A 209 -12.74 17.23 11.64
CA ASP A 209 -12.94 15.93 12.30
C ASP A 209 -14.25 15.84 13.12
N GLU A 210 -15.00 16.93 13.31
CA GLU A 210 -16.29 16.95 14.01
C GLU A 210 -17.38 16.10 13.33
N TYR A 211 -17.30 15.90 12.01
CA TYR A 211 -18.30 15.18 11.22
C TYR A 211 -18.09 13.66 11.18
N GLY A 212 -17.10 13.14 11.92
CA GLY A 212 -16.82 11.71 12.01
C GLY A 212 -16.22 11.13 10.73
N TYR A 213 -16.27 9.79 10.60
CA TYR A 213 -15.72 9.06 9.46
C TYR A 213 -16.58 7.86 9.11
N TRP A 214 -16.44 7.40 7.87
CA TRP A 214 -17.01 6.16 7.38
C TRP A 214 -15.98 5.36 6.59
N PHE A 215 -16.33 4.13 6.25
CA PHE A 215 -15.50 3.28 5.40
C PHE A 215 -16.16 3.07 4.05
N VAL A 216 -15.34 3.07 3.02
CA VAL A 216 -15.75 2.67 1.67
C VAL A 216 -14.82 1.60 1.15
N ILE A 217 -15.32 0.81 0.21
CA ILE A 217 -14.54 -0.06 -0.64
C ILE A 217 -14.67 0.39 -2.09
N VAL A 218 -13.57 0.32 -2.82
CA VAL A 218 -13.48 0.59 -4.25
C VAL A 218 -13.03 -0.69 -4.94
N ASP A 219 -13.79 -1.14 -5.93
CA ASP A 219 -13.35 -2.22 -6.82
C ASP A 219 -12.23 -1.67 -7.74
N PRO A 220 -11.00 -2.21 -7.68
CA PRO A 220 -9.88 -1.71 -8.47
C PRO A 220 -10.10 -1.92 -9.97
N ASP A 221 -10.92 -2.88 -10.37
CA ASP A 221 -11.14 -3.22 -11.79
C ASP A 221 -12.24 -2.37 -12.43
N SER A 222 -13.25 -1.98 -11.65
CA SER A 222 -14.43 -1.26 -12.15
C SER A 222 -14.56 0.17 -11.65
N GLY A 223 -13.84 0.54 -10.60
CA GLY A 223 -14.01 1.81 -9.90
C GLY A 223 -15.32 1.94 -9.13
N ASN A 224 -16.10 0.86 -9.01
CA ASN A 224 -17.34 0.92 -8.25
C ASN A 224 -17.05 1.16 -6.76
N ILE A 225 -17.66 2.21 -6.20
CA ILE A 225 -17.54 2.60 -4.79
C ILE A 225 -18.76 2.11 -4.02
N LYS A 226 -18.56 1.55 -2.82
CA LYS A 226 -19.63 1.18 -1.88
C LYS A 226 -19.22 1.51 -0.46
N VAL A 227 -20.19 1.86 0.39
CA VAL A 227 -19.99 1.96 1.84
C VAL A 227 -19.81 0.54 2.41
N ASP A 228 -18.81 0.34 3.27
CA ASP A 228 -18.41 -0.94 3.89
C ASP A 228 -18.95 -1.15 5.31
#